data_AF-A0A822IPJ0-F1
#
_entry.id   AF-A0A822IPJ0-F1
#
_cell.length_a   1.000
_cell.length_b   1.000
_cell.length_c   1.000
_cell.angle_alpha   90.00
_cell.angle_beta   90.00
_cell.angle_gamma   90.00
#
_symmetry.space_group_name_H-M   'P 1'
#
loop_
_entity.id
_entity.type
_entity.pdbx_description
1 polymer ?
#
loop_
_entity_poly.entity_id
_entity_poly.type
_entity_poly.pdbx_seq_one_letter_code
_entity_poly.pdbx_strand_id
1 'polypeptide(L)' 'KADESMLMENGSIDIEKLKPVIFAPDISSYYGIGKPIGKAFSIGKKR' A
#
# COMPACT_ATOMS: atom_id res chain seq x y z
N LYS A 1 1.51 7.34 -15.43
CA LYS A 1 0.20 7.98 -15.15
C LYS A 1 -0.66 6.94 -14.46
N ALA A 2 -1.31 7.26 -13.35
CA ALA A 2 -2.21 6.34 -12.65
C ALA A 2 -3.62 6.47 -13.24
N ASP A 3 -4.34 5.35 -13.32
CA ASP A 3 -5.75 5.35 -13.70
C ASP A 3 -6.57 6.01 -12.58
N GLU A 4 -7.52 6.88 -12.93
CA GLU A 4 -8.33 7.62 -11.96
C GLU A 4 -9.15 6.68 -11.06
N SER A 5 -9.48 5.48 -11.55
CA SER A 5 -10.15 4.44 -10.76
C SER A 5 -9.33 3.90 -9.59
N MET A 6 -8.00 4.10 -9.62
CA MET A 6 -7.05 3.69 -8.57
C MET A 6 -6.81 4.78 -7.52
N LEU A 7 -7.48 5.93 -7.65
CA LEU A 7 -7.41 7.02 -6.68
C LEU A 7 -8.60 6.96 -5.72
N MET A 8 -8.37 7.42 -4.49
CA MET A 8 -9.39 7.76 -3.51
C MET A 8 -9.98 9.14 -3.84
N GLU A 9 -11.10 9.51 -3.19
CA GLU A 9 -11.78 10.80 -3.39
C GLU A 9 -10.89 12.01 -3.13
N ASN A 10 -9.89 11.87 -2.26
CA ASN A 10 -8.92 12.93 -1.94
C ASN A 10 -7.73 12.98 -2.93
N GLY A 11 -7.77 12.22 -4.03
CA GLY A 11 -6.72 12.14 -5.04
C GLY A 11 -5.50 11.31 -4.63
N SER A 12 -5.50 10.68 -3.45
CA SER A 12 -4.42 9.78 -3.03
C SER A 12 -4.65 8.35 -3.53
N ILE A 13 -3.58 7.57 -3.68
CA ILE A 13 -3.65 6.22 -4.25
C ILE A 13 -4.35 5.27 -3.29
N ASP A 14 -5.33 4.52 -3.80
CA ASP A 14 -5.95 3.41 -3.10
C ASP A 14 -5.08 2.15 -3.25
N ILE A 15 -4.33 1.80 -2.21
CA ILE A 15 -3.41 0.66 -2.24
C ILE A 15 -4.14 -0.68 -2.32
N GLU A 16 -5.39 -0.76 -1.86
CA GLU A 16 -6.18 -1.99 -1.91
C GLU A 16 -6.66 -2.29 -3.33
N LYS A 17 -6.90 -1.25 -4.14
CA LYS A 17 -7.19 -1.38 -5.57
C LYS A 17 -5.94 -1.61 -6.40
N LEU A 18 -4.85 -0.91 -6.08
CA LEU A 18 -3.59 -1.01 -6.82
C LEU A 18 -2.97 -2.40 -6.75
N LYS A 19 -3.17 -3.13 -5.64
CA LYS A 19 -2.64 -4.48 -5.37
C LYS A 19 -1.18 -4.67 -5.83
N PRO A 20 -0.23 -3.92 -5.25
CA PRO A 20 1.16 -4.00 -5.69
C PRO A 20 1.77 -5.36 -5.39
N VAL A 21 2.73 -5.74 -6.22
CA VAL A 21 3.61 -6.90 -5.97
C VAL A 21 4.98 -6.42 -5.53
N ILE A 22 5.54 -7.11 -4.53
CA ILE A 22 6.90 -6.90 -4.03
C ILE A 22 7.75 -8.05 -4.56
N PHE A 23 8.83 -7.71 -5.26
CA PHE A 23 9.83 -8.69 -5.64
C PHE A 23 10.89 -8.81 -4.54
N ALA A 24 11.10 -10.04 -4.06
CA ALA A 24 12.14 -10.39 -3.10
C ALA A 24 13.32 -11.04 -3.84
N PRO A 25 14.39 -10.29 -4.17
CA PRO A 25 15.49 -10.80 -4.99
C PRO A 25 16.22 -11.98 -4.35
N ASP A 26 16.39 -11.95 -3.03
CA ASP A 26 17.14 -12.98 -2.27
C ASP A 26 16.53 -14.38 -2.37
N ILE A 27 15.23 -14.46 -2.64
CA ILE A 27 14.48 -15.72 -2.77
C ILE A 27 13.74 -15.82 -4.11
N SER A 28 14.05 -14.92 -5.05
CA SER A 28 13.49 -14.88 -6.41
C SER A 28 11.96 -15.03 -6.45
N SER A 29 11.25 -14.38 -5.54
CA SER A 29 9.81 -14.60 -5.32
C SER A 29 9.02 -13.29 -5.29
N TYR A 30 7.74 -13.36 -5.66
CA TYR A 30 6.80 -12.23 -5.64
C TYR A 30 5.80 -12.38 -4.49
N TYR A 31 5.56 -11.28 -3.78
CA TYR A 31 4.64 -11.20 -2.64
C TYR A 31 3.60 -10.10 -2.84
N GLY A 32 2.39 -10.35 -2.37
CA GLY A 32 1.36 -9.31 -2.27
C GLY A 32 1.51 -8.49 -0.99
N ILE A 33 1.04 -7.25 -1.01
CA ILE A 33 0.93 -6.41 0.19
C ILE A 33 -0.20 -6.92 1.09
N GLY A 34 0.07 -6.99 2.40
CA GLY A 34 -0.91 -7.39 3.43
C GLY A 34 -1.86 -6.28 3.87
N LYS A 35 -2.62 -6.53 4.94
CA LYS A 35 -3.58 -5.56 5.49
C LYS A 35 -2.89 -4.33 6.09
N PRO A 36 -3.50 -3.13 6.03
CA PRO A 36 -2.96 -1.93 6.67
C PRO A 36 -2.90 -2.10 8.19
N ILE A 37 -1.80 -1.67 8.78
CA ILE A 37 -1.48 -1.89 10.22
C ILE A 37 -1.78 -0.63 11.06
N GLY A 38 -1.87 0.55 10.41
CA GLY A 38 -2.28 1.79 11.04
C GLY A 38 -1.75 3.03 10.33
N LYS A 39 -2.17 4.21 10.79
CA LYS A 39 -1.76 5.50 10.21
C LYS A 39 -0.37 5.92 10.70
N ALA A 40 0.53 6.21 9.76
CA ALA A 40 1.82 6.84 10.05
C ALA A 40 1.63 8.18 10.82
N PHE A 41 2.61 8.56 11.64
CA PHE A 41 2.60 9.77 12.49
C PHE A 41 1.44 9.89 13.50
N SER A 42 0.60 8.85 13.61
CA SER A 42 -0.51 8.75 14.56
C SER A 42 -0.35 7.52 15.45
N ILE A 43 0.03 6.37 14.88
CA ILE A 43 0.15 5.10 15.62
C ILE A 43 1.13 5.17 16.80
N GLY A 44 2.24 5.91 16.65
CA GLY A 44 3.24 6.06 17.70
C GLY A 44 2.88 7.06 18.82
N LYS A 45 1.87 7.90 18.63
CA LYS A 45 1.45 8.93 19.62
C LYS A 45 0.50 8.38 20.69
N LYS A 46 -0.05 7.18 20.49
CA LYS A 46 -0.95 6.50 21.44
C LYS A 46 -0.18 5.65 22.46
N ARG A 47 1.10 5.97 22.72
CA ARG A 47 1.96 5.27 23.67
C ARG A 47 2.05 6.05 24.98
#